data_AF-A0A373Q8A2-F1
#
_entry.id   AF-A0A373Q8A2-F1
#
_cell.length_a   1.000
_cell.length_b   1.000
_cell.length_c   1.000
_cell.angle_alpha   90.00
_cell.angle_beta   90.00
_cell.angle_gamma   90.00
#
_symmetry.space_group_name_H-M   'P 1'
#
loop_
_entity.id
_entity.type
_entity.pdbx_description
1 polymer ?
#
loop_
_entity_poly.entity_id
_entity_poly.type
_entity_poly.pdbx_seq_one_letter_code
_entity_poly.pdbx_strand_id
1 'polypeptide(L)'
;MANVKFEYLFLDIEWNQAPKTTDIEEREPVQIGIVAADANLNIKRTFSKSIRLSNRECFNQNTFTVSHYPLDAIMKSKSEETVLKNMNISFQNYKYIVVWTNETYELLKRRTDKYGISMPRHRVIILQQLLMQIAGDGKKVIGFEKSLKQARIKYQKNYLHYSKHDVNYLYLLFCKCYGEYRKLTEQETCYLNPRTHKVHNGNCRYADSALIKSSKDVIFQGNKVCKVCGCENDWNRFHWKTNIKIKRKYNIKDIRDLPLTIENLNRICDIFNLEYSVTNDAVFIKTPFGRWIVYLKGDEVKELHHENYRSKRGEPLNAHKKCIDGYHKQKLVSNNFYDVIYYINCHDSAMTRRWKEKSRIEKLFEMIDNQRIQYAKN
;
A
#
# COMPACT_ATOMS: atom_id res chain seq x y z
N MET A 1 -14.80 -37.22 -6.08
CA MET A 1 -13.55 -36.43 -6.13
C MET A 1 -13.02 -36.31 -4.71
N ALA A 2 -11.77 -36.69 -4.43
CA ALA A 2 -11.19 -36.54 -3.10
C ALA A 2 -11.31 -35.07 -2.67
N ASN A 3 -11.85 -34.82 -1.47
CA ASN A 3 -11.94 -33.47 -0.90
C ASN A 3 -10.52 -32.94 -0.67
N VAL A 4 -9.99 -32.18 -1.64
CA VAL A 4 -8.69 -31.52 -1.49
C VAL A 4 -8.85 -30.50 -0.38
N LYS A 5 -8.24 -30.79 0.78
CA LYS A 5 -8.27 -29.92 1.95
C LYS A 5 -7.13 -28.92 1.81
N PHE A 6 -7.46 -27.64 1.67
CA PHE A 6 -6.48 -26.57 1.72
C PHE A 6 -6.35 -26.09 3.17
N GLU A 7 -5.15 -25.74 3.60
CA GLU A 7 -4.95 -25.06 4.88
C GLU A 7 -4.96 -23.54 4.65
N TYR A 8 -4.21 -23.08 3.65
CA TYR A 8 -4.04 -21.67 3.30
C TYR A 8 -4.54 -21.37 1.89
N LEU A 9 -5.27 -20.27 1.74
CA LEU A 9 -5.68 -19.67 0.48
C LEU A 9 -5.06 -18.28 0.36
N PHE A 10 -3.98 -18.15 -0.40
CA PHE A 10 -3.38 -16.86 -0.73
C PHE A 10 -4.20 -16.23 -1.85
N LEU A 11 -4.55 -14.95 -1.69
CA LEU A 11 -5.41 -14.26 -2.64
C LEU A 11 -4.93 -12.83 -2.89
N ASP A 12 -4.98 -12.44 -4.15
CA ASP A 12 -4.75 -11.08 -4.59
C ASP A 12 -5.80 -10.68 -5.67
N ILE A 13 -6.21 -9.41 -5.64
CA ILE A 13 -7.22 -8.85 -6.55
C ILE A 13 -6.73 -7.50 -7.04
N GLU A 14 -6.62 -7.38 -8.36
CA GLU A 14 -6.52 -6.10 -9.03
C GLU A 14 -7.91 -5.56 -9.32
N TRP A 15 -8.12 -4.27 -9.12
CA TRP A 15 -9.42 -3.62 -9.25
C TRP A 15 -9.34 -2.27 -9.95
N ASN A 16 -10.44 -1.89 -10.57
CA ASN A 16 -10.66 -0.59 -11.19
C ASN A 16 -11.52 0.28 -10.30
N GLN A 17 -11.03 1.49 -10.00
CA GLN A 17 -11.83 2.53 -9.36
C GLN A 17 -12.54 3.34 -10.43
N ALA A 18 -13.87 3.44 -10.34
CA ALA A 18 -14.62 4.32 -11.23
C ALA A 18 -14.04 5.77 -11.19
N PRO A 19 -14.02 6.48 -12.33
CA PRO A 19 -13.50 7.84 -12.36
C PRO A 19 -14.17 8.75 -11.32
N LYS A 20 -13.37 9.58 -10.63
CA LYS A 20 -13.81 10.55 -9.61
C LYS A 20 -14.41 9.95 -8.33
N THR A 21 -14.29 8.64 -8.10
CA THR A 21 -14.71 8.00 -6.85
C THR A 21 -13.51 7.50 -6.06
N THR A 22 -13.70 7.29 -4.76
CA THR A 22 -12.67 6.74 -3.84
C THR A 22 -13.16 5.57 -3.02
N ASP A 23 -14.47 5.39 -2.97
CA ASP A 23 -15.16 4.41 -2.14
C ASP A 23 -14.95 2.99 -2.69
N ILE A 24 -14.97 2.02 -1.78
CA ILE A 24 -14.71 0.60 -2.10
C ILE A 24 -15.89 -0.05 -2.84
N GLU A 25 -17.09 0.49 -2.68
CA GLU A 25 -18.31 0.14 -3.42
C GLU A 25 -18.11 0.34 -4.93
N GLU A 26 -17.35 1.38 -5.29
CA GLU A 26 -17.07 1.80 -6.66
C GLU A 26 -15.85 1.09 -7.28
N ARG A 27 -15.29 0.08 -6.59
CA ARG A 27 -14.14 -0.71 -7.06
C ARG A 27 -14.56 -2.04 -7.65
N GLU A 28 -14.41 -2.20 -8.96
CA GLU A 28 -14.70 -3.47 -9.64
C GLU A 28 -13.43 -4.33 -9.81
N PRO A 29 -13.45 -5.61 -9.40
CA PRO A 29 -12.35 -6.52 -9.70
C PRO A 29 -12.12 -6.67 -11.20
N VAL A 30 -10.86 -6.58 -11.63
CA VAL A 30 -10.45 -6.83 -13.03
C VAL A 30 -9.56 -8.06 -13.17
N GLN A 31 -8.90 -8.48 -12.09
CA GLN A 31 -8.17 -9.74 -12.05
C GLN A 31 -8.25 -10.34 -10.66
N ILE A 32 -8.19 -11.67 -10.59
CA ILE A 32 -8.07 -12.41 -9.33
C ILE A 32 -6.99 -13.47 -9.48
N GLY A 33 -6.14 -13.58 -8.47
CA GLY A 33 -5.06 -14.55 -8.37
C GLY A 33 -5.16 -15.30 -7.05
N ILE A 34 -5.02 -16.62 -7.11
CA ILE A 34 -5.12 -17.50 -5.94
C ILE A 34 -4.02 -18.58 -6.01
N VAL A 35 -3.37 -18.79 -4.87
CA VAL A 35 -2.51 -19.95 -4.61
C VAL A 35 -3.07 -20.65 -3.37
N ALA A 36 -3.42 -21.92 -3.48
CA ALA A 36 -3.91 -22.72 -2.37
C ALA A 36 -2.86 -23.76 -1.96
N ALA A 37 -2.58 -23.84 -0.66
CA ALA A 37 -1.54 -24.69 -0.11
C ALA A 37 -2.06 -25.55 1.06
N ASP A 38 -1.39 -26.67 1.32
CA ASP A 38 -1.63 -27.52 2.50
C ASP A 38 -0.96 -26.96 3.76
N ALA A 39 -1.07 -27.68 4.88
CA ALA A 39 -0.50 -27.27 6.17
C ALA A 39 1.04 -27.20 6.16
N ASN A 40 1.69 -27.93 5.25
CA ASN A 40 3.13 -27.90 5.03
C ASN A 40 3.53 -26.82 4.00
N LEU A 41 2.58 -25.97 3.60
CA LEU A 41 2.73 -24.94 2.58
C LEU A 41 3.06 -25.47 1.18
N ASN A 42 2.78 -26.75 0.90
CA ASN A 42 2.90 -27.25 -0.47
C ASN A 42 1.71 -26.76 -1.30
N ILE A 43 2.00 -26.12 -2.43
CA ILE A 43 0.97 -25.67 -3.38
C ILE A 43 0.20 -26.89 -3.89
N LYS A 44 -1.13 -26.84 -3.75
CA LYS A 44 -2.06 -27.87 -4.24
C LYS A 44 -2.83 -27.41 -5.46
N ARG A 45 -3.08 -26.10 -5.56
CA ARG A 45 -3.87 -25.53 -6.66
C ARG A 45 -3.53 -24.07 -6.84
N THR A 46 -3.57 -23.61 -8.07
CA THR A 46 -3.54 -22.19 -8.42
C THR A 46 -4.75 -21.85 -9.27
N PHE A 47 -5.20 -20.60 -9.20
CA PHE A 47 -6.30 -20.10 -10.00
C PHE A 47 -6.00 -18.64 -10.34
N SER A 48 -6.19 -18.28 -11.60
CA SER A 48 -6.10 -16.90 -12.02
C SER A 48 -7.05 -16.64 -13.18
N LYS A 49 -7.79 -15.55 -13.08
CA LYS A 49 -8.76 -15.11 -14.09
C LYS A 49 -8.79 -13.61 -14.18
N SER A 50 -8.91 -13.10 -15.40
CA SER A 50 -9.41 -11.76 -15.66
C SER A 50 -10.93 -11.72 -15.49
N ILE A 51 -11.42 -10.56 -15.07
CA ILE A 51 -12.82 -10.30 -14.76
C ILE A 51 -13.28 -9.12 -15.61
N ARG A 52 -14.45 -9.27 -16.25
CA ARG A 52 -15.04 -8.24 -17.08
C ARG A 52 -15.68 -7.14 -16.23
N LEU A 53 -15.38 -5.89 -16.56
CA LEU A 53 -16.04 -4.71 -16.01
C LEU A 53 -17.52 -4.66 -16.39
N SER A 54 -18.33 -4.07 -15.51
CA SER A 54 -19.76 -3.86 -15.76
C SER A 54 -20.03 -2.97 -16.97
N ASN A 55 -19.31 -1.85 -17.09
CA ASN A 55 -19.42 -0.88 -18.16
C ASN A 55 -18.02 -0.41 -18.61
N ARG A 56 -17.85 -0.23 -19.93
CA ARG A 56 -16.64 0.33 -20.53
C ARG A 56 -16.40 1.77 -20.07
N GLU A 57 -17.44 2.54 -19.78
CA GLU A 57 -17.34 3.94 -19.33
C GLU A 57 -16.83 4.08 -17.89
N CYS A 58 -16.97 3.04 -17.06
CA CYS A 58 -16.42 3.00 -15.71
C CYS A 58 -14.90 2.78 -15.71
N PHE A 59 -14.28 2.63 -16.88
CA PHE A 59 -12.87 2.37 -17.03
C PHE A 59 -12.01 3.59 -16.66
N ASN A 60 -11.04 3.37 -15.79
CA ASN A 60 -10.08 4.37 -15.37
C ASN A 60 -8.71 4.09 -15.96
N GLN A 61 -8.25 4.98 -16.85
CA GLN A 61 -6.96 4.85 -17.55
C GLN A 61 -5.77 4.74 -16.58
N ASN A 62 -5.85 5.35 -15.40
CA ASN A 62 -4.77 5.28 -14.40
C ASN A 62 -4.66 3.89 -13.77
N THR A 63 -5.76 3.16 -13.61
CA THR A 63 -5.74 1.77 -13.13
C THR A 63 -5.03 0.86 -14.13
N PHE A 64 -5.20 1.12 -15.42
CA PHE A 64 -4.64 0.30 -16.48
C PHE A 64 -3.11 0.37 -16.59
N THR A 65 -2.54 1.58 -16.45
CA THR A 65 -1.08 1.77 -16.47
C THR A 65 -0.39 0.88 -15.43
N VAL A 66 -1.13 0.55 -14.36
CA VAL A 66 -0.68 -0.26 -13.25
C VAL A 66 -1.02 -1.75 -13.47
N SER A 67 -2.24 -2.11 -13.86
CA SER A 67 -2.68 -3.52 -13.99
C SER A 67 -2.27 -4.25 -15.27
N HIS A 68 -1.66 -3.51 -16.22
CA HIS A 68 -1.04 -4.01 -17.44
C HIS A 68 -1.96 -4.84 -18.39
N TYR A 69 -3.28 -4.68 -18.33
CA TYR A 69 -4.23 -5.56 -19.04
C TYR A 69 -5.17 -4.83 -20.01
N PRO A 70 -5.03 -4.97 -21.36
CA PRO A 70 -5.82 -4.30 -22.40
C PRO A 70 -7.33 -4.23 -22.11
N LEU A 71 -7.94 -3.04 -22.27
CA LEU A 71 -9.37 -2.83 -21.98
C LEU A 71 -10.22 -3.81 -22.79
N ASP A 72 -9.88 -4.00 -24.06
CA ASP A 72 -10.59 -4.94 -24.92
C ASP A 72 -10.46 -6.40 -24.44
N ALA A 73 -9.35 -6.76 -23.78
CA ALA A 73 -9.19 -8.08 -23.14
C ALA A 73 -10.03 -8.21 -21.86
N ILE A 74 -10.10 -7.14 -21.04
CA ILE A 74 -10.98 -7.07 -19.87
C ILE A 74 -12.44 -7.21 -20.31
N MET A 75 -12.89 -6.46 -21.32
CA MET A 75 -14.28 -6.49 -21.79
C MET A 75 -14.68 -7.84 -22.41
N LYS A 76 -13.73 -8.62 -22.93
CA LYS A 76 -13.99 -9.99 -23.43
C LYS A 76 -13.95 -11.06 -22.34
N SER A 77 -13.60 -10.70 -21.10
CA SER A 77 -13.49 -11.66 -20.00
C SER A 77 -14.86 -12.14 -19.50
N LYS A 78 -14.85 -13.13 -18.61
CA LYS A 78 -16.07 -13.63 -17.95
C LYS A 78 -16.58 -12.60 -16.94
N SER A 79 -17.89 -12.62 -16.67
CA SER A 79 -18.50 -11.76 -15.65
C SER A 79 -17.93 -12.05 -14.26
N GLU A 80 -17.94 -11.03 -13.39
CA GLU A 80 -17.56 -11.10 -11.97
C GLU A 80 -18.23 -12.30 -11.27
N GLU A 81 -19.55 -12.41 -11.39
CA GLU A 81 -20.34 -13.52 -10.82
C GLU A 81 -19.83 -14.90 -11.27
N THR A 82 -19.59 -15.08 -12.57
CA THR A 82 -19.13 -16.36 -13.12
C THR A 82 -17.77 -16.73 -12.55
N VAL A 83 -16.86 -15.77 -12.44
CA VAL A 83 -15.50 -16.00 -11.92
C VAL A 83 -15.56 -16.34 -10.42
N LEU A 84 -16.35 -15.61 -9.63
CA LEU A 84 -16.50 -15.87 -8.19
C LEU A 84 -17.19 -17.20 -7.89
N LYS A 85 -18.21 -17.59 -8.67
CA LYS A 85 -18.83 -18.92 -8.56
C LYS A 85 -17.82 -20.03 -8.84
N ASN A 86 -17.03 -19.90 -9.91
CA ASN A 86 -15.98 -20.86 -10.25
C ASN A 86 -14.90 -20.94 -9.18
N MET A 87 -14.51 -19.80 -8.59
CA MET A 87 -13.61 -19.75 -7.45
C MET A 87 -14.19 -20.54 -6.27
N ASN A 88 -15.44 -20.29 -5.89
CA ASN A 88 -16.07 -20.96 -4.75
C ASN A 88 -16.16 -22.49 -4.94
N ILE A 89 -16.51 -22.94 -6.16
CA ILE A 89 -16.50 -24.36 -6.52
C ILE A 89 -15.08 -24.95 -6.44
N SER A 90 -14.07 -24.17 -6.84
CA SER A 90 -12.68 -24.63 -6.85
C SER A 90 -12.03 -24.67 -5.45
N PHE A 91 -12.55 -23.90 -4.49
CA PHE A 91 -11.94 -23.72 -3.17
C PHE A 91 -12.98 -23.83 -2.06
N GLN A 92 -13.60 -25.01 -1.96
CA GLN A 92 -14.71 -25.25 -1.03
C GLN A 92 -14.29 -25.34 0.44
N ASN A 93 -13.02 -25.61 0.75
CA ASN A 93 -12.54 -25.81 2.11
C ASN A 93 -11.12 -25.26 2.31
N TYR A 94 -10.98 -24.23 3.15
CA TYR A 94 -9.70 -23.70 3.61
C TYR A 94 -9.83 -23.14 5.02
N LYS A 95 -8.76 -23.20 5.83
CA LYS A 95 -8.79 -22.66 7.20
C LYS A 95 -8.39 -21.21 7.26
N TYR A 96 -7.46 -20.79 6.41
CA TYR A 96 -6.93 -19.43 6.37
C TYR A 96 -7.05 -18.83 5.00
N ILE A 97 -7.40 -17.55 4.93
CA ILE A 97 -7.18 -16.72 3.76
C ILE A 97 -6.07 -15.72 4.07
N VAL A 98 -5.07 -15.66 3.20
CA VAL A 98 -3.92 -14.75 3.33
C VAL A 98 -4.02 -13.72 2.22
N VAL A 99 -4.11 -12.46 2.60
CA VAL A 99 -4.13 -11.32 1.69
C VAL A 99 -3.07 -10.32 2.10
N TRP A 100 -2.63 -9.46 1.19
CA TRP A 100 -1.69 -8.40 1.53
C TRP A 100 -2.34 -7.37 2.47
N THR A 101 -3.51 -6.84 2.09
CA THR A 101 -4.21 -5.75 2.79
C THR A 101 -5.63 -6.13 3.21
N ASN A 102 -6.20 -5.39 4.17
CA ASN A 102 -7.59 -5.59 4.57
C ASN A 102 -8.56 -5.18 3.46
N GLU A 103 -8.21 -4.17 2.68
CA GLU A 103 -8.98 -3.68 1.54
C GLU A 103 -9.22 -4.78 0.50
N THR A 104 -8.20 -5.62 0.21
CA THR A 104 -8.34 -6.76 -0.70
C THR A 104 -9.38 -7.77 -0.20
N TYR A 105 -9.36 -8.08 1.11
CA TYR A 105 -10.32 -9.01 1.71
C TYR A 105 -11.74 -8.44 1.77
N GLU A 106 -11.89 -7.18 2.19
CA GLU A 106 -13.20 -6.51 2.22
C GLU A 106 -13.82 -6.41 0.82
N LEU A 107 -12.99 -6.16 -0.21
CA LEU A 107 -13.45 -6.16 -1.59
C LEU A 107 -13.98 -7.56 -1.98
N LEU A 108 -13.21 -8.62 -1.72
CA LEU A 108 -13.66 -9.99 -1.99
C LEU A 108 -14.99 -10.29 -1.30
N LYS A 109 -15.08 -10.01 0.00
CA LYS A 109 -16.27 -10.28 0.82
C LYS A 109 -17.51 -9.58 0.26
N ARG A 110 -17.40 -8.27 -0.03
CA ARG A 110 -18.49 -7.49 -0.61
C ARG A 110 -18.94 -8.04 -1.95
N ARG A 111 -17.99 -8.44 -2.81
CA ARG A 111 -18.31 -9.00 -4.12
C ARG A 111 -18.95 -10.39 -4.03
N THR A 112 -18.51 -11.24 -3.09
CA THR A 112 -19.18 -12.53 -2.85
C THR A 112 -20.58 -12.33 -2.26
N ASP A 113 -20.76 -11.39 -1.34
CA ASP A 113 -22.06 -11.07 -0.72
C ASP A 113 -23.06 -10.55 -1.78
N LYS A 114 -22.60 -9.68 -2.69
CA LYS A 114 -23.39 -9.16 -3.83
C LYS A 114 -24.06 -10.28 -4.66
N TYR A 115 -23.41 -11.43 -4.80
CA TYR A 115 -23.91 -12.56 -5.58
C TYR A 115 -24.44 -13.71 -4.73
N GLY A 116 -24.62 -13.52 -3.43
CA GLY A 116 -25.10 -14.57 -2.51
C GLY A 116 -24.14 -15.77 -2.40
N ILE A 117 -22.84 -15.56 -2.64
CA ILE A 117 -21.84 -16.62 -2.60
C ILE A 117 -21.31 -16.73 -1.17
N SER A 118 -21.67 -17.82 -0.49
CA SER A 118 -21.15 -18.10 0.86
C SER A 118 -19.68 -18.53 0.79
N MET A 119 -18.82 -17.84 1.54
CA MET A 119 -17.43 -18.24 1.74
C MET A 119 -17.33 -19.28 2.87
N PRO A 120 -16.48 -20.32 2.74
CA PRO A 120 -16.21 -21.28 3.81
C PRO A 120 -15.77 -20.57 5.10
N ARG A 121 -16.06 -21.15 6.27
CA ARG A 121 -15.60 -20.57 7.55
C ARG A 121 -14.06 -20.58 7.60
N HIS A 122 -13.45 -19.40 7.71
CA HIS A 122 -12.00 -19.24 7.70
C HIS A 122 -11.54 -18.14 8.68
N ARG A 123 -10.22 -18.09 8.92
CA ARG A 123 -9.54 -16.97 9.58
C ARG A 123 -8.77 -16.15 8.56
N VAL A 124 -8.78 -14.83 8.73
CA VAL A 124 -8.12 -13.89 7.82
C VAL A 124 -6.74 -13.53 8.35
N ILE A 125 -5.74 -13.57 7.47
CA ILE A 125 -4.37 -13.14 7.74
C ILE A 125 -4.07 -11.96 6.83
N ILE A 126 -3.96 -10.77 7.43
CA ILE A 126 -3.51 -9.57 6.74
C ILE A 126 -1.99 -9.50 6.87
N LEU A 127 -1.27 -9.95 5.84
CA LEU A 127 0.18 -10.11 5.93
C LEU A 127 0.89 -8.78 6.18
N GLN A 128 0.40 -7.66 5.61
CA GLN A 128 0.98 -6.35 5.88
C GLN A 128 0.94 -5.99 7.37
N GLN A 129 -0.18 -6.21 8.05
CA GLN A 129 -0.31 -5.93 9.49
C GLN A 129 0.60 -6.85 10.32
N LEU A 130 0.66 -8.14 9.96
CA LEU A 130 1.56 -9.08 10.60
C LEU A 130 3.03 -8.64 10.47
N LEU A 131 3.47 -8.27 9.26
CA LEU A 131 4.83 -7.79 9.01
C LEU A 131 5.13 -6.45 9.69
N MET A 132 4.16 -5.54 9.77
CA MET A 132 4.31 -4.31 10.56
C MET A 132 4.66 -4.62 12.02
N GLN A 133 4.15 -5.72 12.55
CA GLN A 133 4.38 -6.13 13.93
C GLN A 133 5.70 -6.89 14.12
N ILE A 134 6.01 -7.84 13.23
CA ILE A 134 7.17 -8.73 13.41
C ILE A 134 8.46 -8.25 12.76
N ALA A 135 8.35 -7.26 11.87
CA ALA A 135 9.47 -6.71 11.12
C ALA A 135 9.56 -5.18 11.22
N GLY A 136 8.42 -4.51 11.35
CA GLY A 136 8.31 -3.05 11.40
C GLY A 136 8.35 -2.44 12.80
N ASP A 137 8.17 -1.11 12.84
CA ASP A 137 8.02 -0.35 14.09
C ASP A 137 6.57 -0.37 14.63
N GLY A 138 5.71 -1.22 14.05
CA GLY A 138 4.28 -1.29 14.33
C GLY A 138 3.46 -0.06 13.91
N LYS A 139 4.09 1.00 13.40
CA LYS A 139 3.47 2.31 13.16
C LYS A 139 3.40 2.66 11.69
N LYS A 140 4.48 2.40 10.94
CA LYS A 140 4.56 2.73 9.52
C LYS A 140 4.05 1.57 8.69
N VAL A 141 3.14 1.89 7.77
CA VAL A 141 2.68 0.95 6.75
C VAL A 141 3.88 0.47 5.94
N ILE A 142 4.03 -0.85 5.84
CA ILE A 142 5.07 -1.48 5.01
C ILE A 142 4.48 -1.73 3.62
N GLY A 143 5.22 -1.37 2.56
CA GLY A 143 4.81 -1.61 1.17
C GLY A 143 5.22 -3.00 0.68
N PHE A 144 4.44 -3.58 -0.24
CA PHE A 144 4.60 -4.95 -0.72
C PHE A 144 5.97 -5.19 -1.39
N GLU A 145 6.32 -4.39 -2.40
CA GLU A 145 7.62 -4.46 -3.08
C GLU A 145 8.79 -4.32 -2.08
N LYS A 146 8.67 -3.41 -1.12
CA LYS A 146 9.69 -3.21 -0.08
C LYS A 146 9.84 -4.47 0.78
N SER A 147 8.76 -5.14 1.14
CA SER A 147 8.80 -6.40 1.87
C SER A 147 9.49 -7.50 1.07
N LEU A 148 9.23 -7.61 -0.24
CA LEU A 148 9.92 -8.57 -1.11
C LEU A 148 11.44 -8.31 -1.11
N LYS A 149 11.87 -7.05 -1.24
CA LYS A 149 13.29 -6.66 -1.16
C LYS A 149 13.92 -7.02 0.19
N GLN A 150 13.24 -6.71 1.31
CA GLN A 150 13.75 -7.00 2.65
C GLN A 150 13.86 -8.51 2.91
N ALA A 151 12.89 -9.29 2.43
CA ALA A 151 12.89 -10.76 2.50
C ALA A 151 13.82 -11.42 1.46
N ARG A 152 14.50 -10.63 0.60
CA ARG A 152 15.36 -11.09 -0.49
C ARG A 152 14.65 -12.03 -1.47
N ILE A 153 13.38 -11.78 -1.73
CA ILE A 153 12.58 -12.52 -2.71
C ILE A 153 12.83 -11.91 -4.08
N LYS A 154 13.23 -12.75 -5.04
CA LYS A 154 13.37 -12.33 -6.43
C LYS A 154 11.99 -12.12 -7.04
N TYR A 155 11.77 -10.97 -7.66
CA TYR A 155 10.55 -10.63 -8.38
C TYR A 155 10.91 -9.84 -9.63
N GLN A 156 9.98 -9.77 -10.59
CA GLN A 156 10.13 -8.94 -11.78
C GLN A 156 9.22 -7.72 -11.63
N LYS A 157 9.80 -6.52 -11.75
CA LYS A 157 9.07 -5.26 -11.46
C LYS A 157 7.89 -5.04 -12.39
N ASN A 158 8.02 -5.45 -13.65
CA ASN A 158 6.97 -5.41 -14.68
C ASN A 158 5.84 -6.43 -14.47
N TYR A 159 5.95 -7.30 -13.46
CA TYR A 159 4.89 -8.23 -13.06
C TYR A 159 4.24 -7.86 -11.73
N LEU A 160 4.68 -6.79 -11.08
CA LEU A 160 3.91 -6.20 -9.99
C LEU A 160 2.58 -5.68 -10.56
N HIS A 161 1.53 -5.70 -9.74
CA HIS A 161 0.17 -5.34 -10.13
C HIS A 161 -0.48 -6.28 -11.16
N TYR A 162 0.04 -7.50 -11.25
CA TYR A 162 -0.64 -8.62 -11.89
C TYR A 162 -1.00 -9.63 -10.83
N SER A 163 -2.30 -9.84 -10.60
CA SER A 163 -2.75 -10.67 -9.47
C SER A 163 -2.20 -12.09 -9.49
N LYS A 164 -1.97 -12.66 -10.68
CA LYS A 164 -1.31 -13.97 -10.87
C LYS A 164 0.10 -14.02 -10.29
N HIS A 165 0.87 -12.95 -10.45
CA HIS A 165 2.26 -12.88 -10.00
C HIS A 165 2.33 -12.41 -8.56
N ASP A 166 1.53 -11.40 -8.21
CA ASP A 166 1.48 -10.85 -6.85
C ASP A 166 1.02 -11.88 -5.82
N VAL A 167 0.04 -12.73 -6.14
CA VAL A 167 -0.33 -13.83 -5.23
C VAL A 167 0.79 -14.85 -5.02
N ASN A 168 1.62 -15.09 -6.05
CA ASN A 168 2.78 -15.97 -5.91
C ASN A 168 3.86 -15.31 -5.06
N TYR A 169 4.12 -14.01 -5.25
CA TYR A 169 5.04 -13.26 -4.40
C TYR A 169 4.54 -13.17 -2.96
N LEU A 170 3.23 -13.05 -2.74
CA LEU A 170 2.59 -13.08 -1.43
C LEU A 170 2.79 -14.42 -0.74
N TYR A 171 2.57 -15.53 -1.45
CA TYR A 171 2.84 -16.88 -0.98
C TYR A 171 4.32 -17.06 -0.59
N LEU A 172 5.25 -16.67 -1.46
CA LEU A 172 6.69 -16.76 -1.19
C LEU A 172 7.10 -15.94 0.03
N LEU A 173 6.56 -14.72 0.16
CA LEU A 173 6.79 -13.84 1.29
C LEU A 173 6.30 -14.44 2.59
N PHE A 174 5.08 -14.99 2.58
CA PHE A 174 4.53 -15.68 3.74
C PHE A 174 5.40 -16.87 4.14
N CYS A 175 5.76 -17.76 3.21
CA CYS A 175 6.57 -18.95 3.51
C CYS A 175 7.93 -18.58 4.09
N LYS A 176 8.59 -17.58 3.51
CA LYS A 176 9.89 -17.08 3.97
C LYS A 176 9.80 -16.53 5.38
N CYS A 177 8.85 -15.62 5.62
CA CYS A 177 8.65 -15.01 6.93
C CYS A 177 8.19 -16.02 7.98
N TYR A 178 7.25 -16.92 7.67
CA TYR A 178 6.80 -17.94 8.60
C TYR A 178 7.95 -18.86 9.03
N GLY A 179 8.73 -19.36 8.06
CA GLY A 179 9.87 -20.23 8.33
C GLY A 179 10.98 -19.55 9.14
N GLU A 180 11.32 -18.30 8.84
CA GLU A 180 12.33 -17.55 9.59
C GLU A 180 11.84 -17.18 10.98
N TYR A 181 10.59 -16.72 11.12
CA TYR A 181 10.04 -16.33 12.42
C TYR A 181 9.98 -17.53 13.36
N ARG A 182 9.48 -18.67 12.88
CA ARG A 182 9.41 -19.92 13.66
C ARG A 182 10.78 -20.35 14.19
N LYS A 183 11.85 -20.22 13.37
CA LYS A 183 13.22 -20.51 13.79
C LYS A 183 13.72 -19.53 14.87
N LEU A 184 13.48 -18.24 14.69
CA LEU A 184 13.92 -17.20 15.63
C LEU A 184 13.18 -17.26 16.97
N THR A 185 11.98 -17.84 17.01
CA THR A 185 11.16 -17.93 18.23
C THR A 185 10.95 -19.37 18.72
N GLU A 186 11.78 -20.32 18.30
CA GLU A 186 11.57 -21.76 18.56
C GLU A 186 11.49 -22.09 20.07
N GLN A 187 12.32 -21.42 20.87
CA GLN A 187 12.37 -21.60 22.32
C GLN A 187 11.42 -20.67 23.09
N GLU A 188 10.66 -19.84 22.37
CA GLU A 188 9.80 -18.83 22.97
C GLU A 188 8.35 -19.29 22.97
N THR A 189 7.67 -18.99 24.07
CA THR A 189 6.24 -19.31 24.19
C THR A 189 5.41 -18.05 24.39
N CYS A 190 4.13 -18.18 24.06
CA CYS A 190 3.12 -17.16 24.24
C CYS A 190 1.82 -17.80 24.75
N TYR A 191 0.84 -16.97 25.03
CA TYR A 191 -0.43 -17.39 25.61
C TYR A 191 -1.57 -16.95 24.69
N LEU A 192 -2.29 -17.92 24.14
CA LEU A 192 -3.38 -17.72 23.18
C LEU A 192 -4.73 -17.80 23.89
N ASN A 193 -5.58 -16.80 23.65
CA ASN A 193 -6.99 -16.86 23.99
C ASN A 193 -7.76 -17.56 22.87
N PRO A 194 -8.30 -18.78 23.07
CA PRO A 194 -8.99 -19.51 22.00
C PRO A 194 -10.33 -18.86 21.60
N ARG A 195 -10.92 -18.03 22.46
CA ARG A 195 -12.19 -17.34 22.19
C ARG A 195 -11.99 -16.05 21.41
N THR A 196 -11.00 -15.24 21.79
CA THR A 196 -10.76 -13.93 21.17
C THR A 196 -9.67 -13.94 20.10
N HIS A 197 -8.95 -15.06 19.95
CA HIS A 197 -7.78 -15.20 19.07
C HIS A 197 -6.70 -14.15 19.32
N LYS A 198 -6.64 -13.63 20.56
CA LYS A 198 -5.60 -12.72 21.01
C LYS A 198 -4.43 -13.49 21.61
N VAL A 199 -3.22 -13.06 21.29
CA VAL A 199 -1.97 -13.64 21.78
C VAL A 199 -1.28 -12.67 22.73
N HIS A 200 -0.76 -13.19 23.84
CA HIS A 200 -0.17 -12.44 24.93
C HIS A 200 1.22 -12.97 25.29
N ASN A 201 2.07 -12.06 25.80
CA ASN A 201 3.27 -12.42 26.56
C ASN A 201 2.86 -12.93 27.96
N GLY A 202 3.74 -13.70 28.61
CA GLY A 202 3.43 -14.31 29.92
C GLY A 202 3.15 -13.30 31.04
N ASN A 203 3.74 -12.10 30.95
CA ASN A 203 3.60 -11.05 31.97
C ASN A 203 2.49 -10.03 31.62
N CYS A 204 1.66 -10.33 30.62
CA CYS A 204 0.61 -9.39 30.21
C CYS A 204 -0.46 -9.27 31.29
N ARG A 205 -0.81 -8.06 31.72
CA ARG A 205 -1.93 -7.83 32.67
C ARG A 205 -3.31 -8.31 32.18
N TYR A 206 -3.45 -8.53 30.88
CA TYR A 206 -4.66 -9.07 30.26
C TYR A 206 -4.57 -10.58 30.03
N ALA A 207 -3.50 -11.22 30.52
CA ALA A 207 -3.40 -12.66 30.56
C ALA A 207 -4.29 -13.19 31.69
N ASP A 208 -5.35 -13.90 31.31
CA ASP A 208 -6.23 -14.60 32.24
C ASP A 208 -5.84 -16.09 32.29
N SER A 209 -6.26 -16.77 33.34
CA SER A 209 -6.17 -18.21 33.56
C SER A 209 -6.66 -19.08 32.39
N ALA A 210 -7.58 -18.58 31.55
CA ALA A 210 -8.13 -19.30 30.41
C ALA A 210 -7.22 -19.34 29.16
N LEU A 211 -6.00 -18.79 29.21
CA LEU A 211 -5.09 -18.78 28.09
C LEU A 211 -4.33 -20.11 27.93
N ILE A 212 -4.15 -20.52 26.68
CA ILE A 212 -3.44 -21.75 26.32
C ILE A 212 -2.00 -21.40 25.92
N LYS A 213 -1.02 -22.05 26.56
CA LYS A 213 0.39 -21.91 26.19
C LYS A 213 0.61 -22.43 24.77
N SER A 214 1.28 -21.64 23.93
CA SER A 214 1.50 -21.93 22.52
C SER A 214 2.83 -21.38 22.01
N SER A 215 3.24 -21.78 20.81
CA SER A 215 4.42 -21.23 20.14
C SER A 215 4.10 -19.85 19.57
N LYS A 216 5.12 -18.98 19.44
CA LYS A 216 4.88 -17.60 18.95
C LYS A 216 4.44 -17.54 17.48
N ASP A 217 4.72 -18.56 16.67
CA ASP A 217 4.35 -18.59 15.25
C ASP A 217 2.84 -18.72 15.00
N VAL A 218 2.02 -18.96 16.04
CA VAL A 218 0.55 -18.96 15.92
C VAL A 218 -0.04 -17.65 15.38
N ILE A 219 0.70 -16.54 15.40
CA ILE A 219 0.33 -15.29 14.74
C ILE A 219 0.15 -15.44 13.21
N PHE A 220 0.83 -16.41 12.59
CA PHE A 220 0.66 -16.79 11.18
C PHE A 220 -0.62 -17.61 10.91
N GLN A 221 -1.45 -17.80 11.92
CA GLN A 221 -2.75 -18.49 11.83
C GLN A 221 -3.93 -17.51 12.03
N GLY A 222 -3.72 -16.22 11.80
CA GLY A 222 -4.75 -15.19 11.92
C GLY A 222 -5.05 -14.77 13.36
N ASN A 223 -4.21 -15.18 14.32
CA ASN A 223 -4.28 -14.69 15.69
C ASN A 223 -3.61 -13.31 15.79
N LYS A 224 -4.19 -12.40 16.58
CA LYS A 224 -3.71 -11.03 16.73
C LYS A 224 -2.97 -10.86 18.04
N VAL A 225 -1.82 -10.22 18.05
CA VAL A 225 -1.15 -9.91 19.30
C VAL A 225 -1.91 -8.82 20.04
N CYS A 226 -2.02 -8.97 21.35
CA CYS A 226 -2.61 -7.97 22.23
C CYS A 226 -1.92 -6.62 22.03
N LYS A 227 -2.68 -5.52 22.00
CA LYS A 227 -2.14 -4.17 21.80
C LYS A 227 -1.04 -3.82 22.79
N VAL A 228 -1.12 -4.27 24.04
CA VAL A 228 -0.07 -4.04 25.05
C VAL A 228 1.20 -4.79 24.69
N CYS A 229 1.11 -6.10 24.48
CA CYS A 229 2.26 -6.93 24.12
C CYS A 229 2.87 -6.54 22.77
N GLY A 230 2.07 -6.05 21.83
CA GLY A 230 2.56 -5.58 20.53
C GLY A 230 3.34 -4.26 20.58
N CYS A 231 3.24 -3.50 21.68
CA CYS A 231 4.08 -2.31 21.91
C CYS A 231 5.44 -2.66 22.52
N GLU A 232 5.55 -3.82 23.16
CA GLU A 232 6.82 -4.39 23.61
C GLU A 232 7.50 -4.95 22.35
N ASN A 233 8.74 -4.54 22.05
CA ASN A 233 9.47 -4.96 20.83
C ASN A 233 9.74 -6.48 20.74
N ASP A 234 9.22 -7.27 21.69
CA ASP A 234 9.34 -8.71 21.86
C ASP A 234 8.78 -9.56 20.71
N TRP A 235 7.95 -8.96 19.85
CA TRP A 235 7.40 -9.61 18.66
C TRP A 235 8.17 -9.25 17.39
N ASN A 236 8.98 -8.19 17.41
CA ASN A 236 9.80 -7.81 16.26
C ASN A 236 11.08 -8.65 16.25
N ARG A 237 11.21 -9.54 15.26
CA ARG A 237 12.35 -10.45 15.10
C ARG A 237 13.16 -10.19 13.84
N PHE A 238 12.58 -9.56 12.83
CA PHE A 238 13.28 -9.33 11.57
C PHE A 238 14.04 -8.02 11.52
N HIS A 239 13.70 -7.05 12.39
CA HIS A 239 14.32 -5.72 12.42
C HIS A 239 14.49 -5.14 11.02
N TRP A 240 13.50 -5.37 10.14
CA TRP A 240 13.54 -4.82 8.80
C TRP A 240 13.65 -3.31 8.96
N LYS A 241 14.48 -2.70 8.12
CA LYS A 241 14.61 -1.26 8.08
C LYS A 241 13.28 -0.68 7.58
N THR A 242 12.30 -0.54 8.48
CA THR A 242 11.46 0.65 8.47
C THR A 242 12.44 1.80 8.44
N ASN A 243 12.12 2.88 7.76
CA ASN A 243 12.98 4.05 7.87
C ASN A 243 12.87 4.54 9.32
N ILE A 244 13.61 3.91 10.25
CA ILE A 244 14.35 4.61 11.28
C ILE A 244 14.93 5.76 10.49
N LYS A 245 14.62 6.96 10.96
CA LYS A 245 15.45 8.11 10.73
C LYS A 245 16.85 7.72 11.20
N ILE A 246 17.58 6.93 10.42
CA ILE A 246 19.01 7.08 10.38
C ILE A 246 19.08 8.45 9.71
N LYS A 247 19.09 9.49 10.54
CA LYS A 247 20.11 10.51 10.37
C LYS A 247 21.41 9.71 10.19
N ARG A 248 21.66 9.20 8.99
CA ARG A 248 23.03 9.20 8.53
C ARG A 248 23.32 10.68 8.67
N LYS A 249 24.26 11.02 9.54
CA LYS A 249 25.03 12.24 9.33
C LYS A 249 25.65 12.05 7.94
N TYR A 250 24.83 12.21 6.91
CA TYR A 250 25.32 12.69 5.66
C TYR A 250 25.83 14.06 6.05
N ASN A 251 27.14 14.26 5.92
CA ASN A 251 27.63 15.61 5.93
C ASN A 251 26.87 16.30 4.79
N ILE A 252 26.08 17.34 5.11
CA ILE A 252 25.27 18.02 4.09
C ILE A 252 26.18 18.54 2.97
N LYS A 253 27.45 18.84 3.30
CA LYS A 253 28.53 19.08 2.34
C LYS A 253 28.69 17.93 1.33
N ASP A 254 28.95 16.71 1.80
CA ASP A 254 29.14 15.52 0.95
C ASP A 254 27.97 15.21 -0.01
N ILE A 255 26.74 15.65 0.28
CA ILE A 255 25.58 15.49 -0.63
C ILE A 255 25.45 16.67 -1.59
N ARG A 256 25.66 17.89 -1.10
CA ARG A 256 25.64 19.10 -1.92
C ARG A 256 26.74 19.08 -2.99
N ASP A 257 27.85 18.43 -2.67
CA ASP A 257 29.04 18.34 -3.53
C ASP A 257 28.99 17.13 -4.48
N LEU A 258 27.88 16.39 -4.55
CA LEU A 258 27.73 15.27 -5.49
C LEU A 258 27.58 15.79 -6.93
N PRO A 259 28.28 15.18 -7.91
CA PRO A 259 28.03 15.47 -9.32
C PRO A 259 26.60 15.04 -9.69
N LEU A 260 25.92 15.80 -10.55
CA LEU A 260 24.52 15.62 -10.92
C LEU A 260 24.33 14.50 -11.95
N THR A 261 24.83 13.31 -11.64
CA THR A 261 24.49 12.08 -12.37
C THR A 261 23.04 11.69 -12.10
N ILE A 262 22.41 10.95 -13.01
CA ILE A 262 21.04 10.44 -12.82
C ILE A 262 20.91 9.68 -11.48
N GLU A 263 21.91 8.88 -11.11
CA GLU A 263 21.92 8.16 -9.83
C GLU A 263 21.94 9.11 -8.62
N ASN A 264 22.76 10.17 -8.67
CA ASN A 264 22.86 11.14 -7.58
C ASN A 264 21.62 12.06 -7.50
N LEU A 265 21.02 12.42 -8.64
CA LEU A 265 19.76 13.15 -8.71
C LEU A 265 18.63 12.35 -8.05
N ASN A 266 18.50 11.07 -8.41
CA ASN A 266 17.55 10.15 -7.79
C ASN A 266 17.78 10.08 -6.26
N ARG A 267 19.04 9.89 -5.86
CA ARG A 267 19.44 9.81 -4.45
C ARG A 267 19.08 11.08 -3.67
N ILE A 268 19.25 12.26 -4.25
CA ILE A 268 18.90 13.53 -3.61
C ILE A 268 17.39 13.65 -3.45
N CYS A 269 16.60 13.37 -4.50
CA CYS A 269 15.14 13.42 -4.43
C CYS A 269 14.55 12.39 -3.46
N ASP A 270 15.13 11.19 -3.38
CA ASP A 270 14.73 10.13 -2.44
C ASP A 270 14.88 10.56 -0.97
N ILE A 271 15.86 11.40 -0.63
CA ILE A 271 16.05 11.94 0.74
C ILE A 271 14.81 12.71 1.19
N PHE A 272 14.15 13.39 0.25
CA PHE A 272 12.97 14.21 0.49
C PHE A 272 11.66 13.47 0.25
N ASN A 273 11.71 12.21 -0.19
CA ASN A 273 10.54 11.37 -0.46
C ASN A 273 9.55 12.05 -1.43
N LEU A 274 10.09 12.67 -2.48
CA LEU A 274 9.31 13.30 -3.56
C LEU A 274 9.04 12.28 -4.67
N GLU A 275 7.94 12.46 -5.42
CA GLU A 275 7.78 11.77 -6.70
C GLU A 275 8.56 12.54 -7.76
N TYR A 276 9.35 11.88 -8.59
CA TYR A 276 10.16 12.56 -9.59
C TYR A 276 10.44 11.71 -10.84
N SER A 277 10.86 12.38 -11.91
CA SER A 277 11.39 11.79 -13.13
C SER A 277 12.61 12.61 -13.57
N VAL A 278 13.72 11.93 -13.86
CA VAL A 278 14.99 12.55 -14.25
C VAL A 278 15.25 12.31 -15.74
N THR A 279 15.56 13.39 -16.46
CA THR A 279 16.12 13.38 -17.82
C THR A 279 17.57 13.86 -17.80
N ASN A 280 18.21 13.94 -18.97
CA ASN A 280 19.60 14.40 -19.06
C ASN A 280 19.78 15.88 -18.66
N ASP A 281 18.74 16.69 -18.81
CA ASP A 281 18.76 18.15 -18.72
C ASP A 281 17.70 18.72 -17.77
N ALA A 282 16.82 17.89 -17.23
CA ALA A 282 15.75 18.33 -16.34
C ALA A 282 15.36 17.27 -15.30
N VAL A 283 14.84 17.74 -14.17
CA VAL A 283 14.18 16.90 -13.17
C VAL A 283 12.76 17.41 -12.96
N PHE A 284 11.80 16.53 -13.26
CA PHE A 284 10.39 16.76 -13.03
C PHE A 284 10.04 16.25 -11.65
N ILE A 285 9.43 17.09 -10.83
CA ILE A 285 9.10 16.77 -9.45
C ILE A 285 7.62 16.98 -9.25
N LYS A 286 6.98 16.00 -8.64
CA LYS A 286 5.59 16.06 -8.24
C LYS A 286 5.52 16.00 -6.73
N THR A 287 4.93 17.04 -6.15
CA THR A 287 4.56 17.08 -4.74
C THR A 287 3.04 16.86 -4.63
N PRO A 288 2.49 16.73 -3.42
CA PRO A 288 1.04 16.71 -3.23
C PRO A 288 0.31 18.00 -3.67
N PHE A 289 1.02 19.14 -3.80
CA PHE A 289 0.40 20.46 -4.02
C PHE A 289 0.75 21.10 -5.36
N GLY A 290 1.74 20.57 -6.09
CA GLY A 290 2.10 21.11 -7.38
C GLY A 290 3.14 20.25 -8.11
N ARG A 291 3.40 20.65 -9.35
CA ARG A 291 4.49 20.11 -10.16
C ARG A 291 5.56 21.15 -10.34
N TRP A 292 6.79 20.67 -10.41
CA TRP A 292 7.98 21.48 -10.54
C TRP A 292 8.87 20.92 -11.63
N ILE A 293 9.56 21.81 -12.35
CA ILE A 293 10.55 21.45 -13.36
C ILE A 293 11.86 22.15 -12.98
N VAL A 294 12.90 21.36 -12.76
CA VAL A 294 14.25 21.83 -12.43
C VAL A 294 15.13 21.61 -13.64
N TYR A 295 15.52 22.67 -14.34
CA TYR A 295 16.43 22.57 -15.48
C TYR A 295 17.88 22.63 -15.04
N LEU A 296 18.67 21.69 -15.54
CA LEU A 296 20.08 21.50 -15.23
C LEU A 296 20.97 21.91 -16.40
N LYS A 297 22.14 22.46 -16.11
CA LYS A 297 23.21 22.67 -17.10
C LYS A 297 24.54 22.32 -16.44
N GLY A 298 25.08 21.14 -16.80
CA GLY A 298 26.18 20.54 -16.05
C GLY A 298 25.73 20.20 -14.63
N ASP A 299 26.57 20.52 -13.64
CA ASP A 299 26.28 20.25 -12.22
C ASP A 299 25.50 21.36 -11.50
N GLU A 300 24.84 22.25 -12.25
CA GLU A 300 24.10 23.38 -11.69
C GLU A 300 22.64 23.44 -12.15
N VAL A 301 21.76 23.89 -11.25
CA VAL A 301 20.40 24.29 -11.57
C VAL A 301 20.42 25.68 -12.20
N LYS A 302 19.81 25.81 -13.39
CA LYS A 302 19.69 27.10 -14.09
C LYS A 302 18.31 27.69 -14.00
N GLU A 303 17.29 26.86 -14.05
CA GLU A 303 15.91 27.33 -13.98
C GLU A 303 15.07 26.43 -13.11
N LEU A 304 14.11 27.06 -12.44
CA LEU A 304 13.09 26.40 -11.65
C LEU A 304 11.74 26.91 -12.10
N HIS A 305 10.84 26.01 -12.45
CA HIS A 305 9.48 26.32 -12.84
C HIS A 305 8.50 25.62 -11.91
N HIS A 306 7.42 26.31 -11.57
CA HIS A 306 6.36 25.82 -10.71
C HIS A 306 5.01 25.90 -11.44
N GLU A 307 4.17 24.90 -11.25
CA GLU A 307 2.83 24.85 -11.84
C GLU A 307 1.91 25.95 -11.26
N ASN A 308 1.23 26.68 -12.14
CA ASN A 308 0.28 27.74 -11.76
C ASN A 308 -1.02 27.13 -11.23
N TYR A 309 -1.33 27.40 -9.96
CA TYR A 309 -2.60 26.98 -9.36
C TYR A 309 -3.83 27.78 -9.86
N ARG A 310 -3.62 28.95 -10.49
CA ARG A 310 -4.72 29.76 -11.06
C ARG A 310 -4.93 29.42 -12.54
N SER A 311 -5.80 28.44 -12.80
CA SER A 311 -6.39 28.30 -14.14
C SER A 311 -7.26 29.53 -14.43
N LYS A 312 -6.90 30.35 -15.43
CA LYS A 312 -7.84 31.36 -15.94
C LYS A 312 -9.04 30.62 -16.53
N ARG A 313 -10.25 30.85 -15.99
CA ARG A 313 -11.49 30.38 -16.61
C ARG A 313 -11.61 31.01 -17.99
N GLY A 314 -11.71 30.20 -19.04
CA GLY A 314 -12.25 30.64 -20.33
C GLY A 314 -11.40 30.48 -21.58
N GLU A 315 -10.20 29.87 -21.55
CA GLU A 315 -9.47 29.63 -22.81
C GLU A 315 -9.80 28.26 -23.45
N PRO A 316 -10.00 28.19 -24.77
CA PRO A 316 -10.35 26.95 -25.46
C PRO A 316 -9.21 25.92 -25.35
N LEU A 317 -9.59 24.65 -25.23
CA LEU A 317 -8.69 23.50 -25.34
C LEU A 317 -8.14 23.39 -26.77
N ASN A 318 -7.16 24.23 -27.11
CA ASN A 318 -6.40 24.06 -28.34
C ASN A 318 -5.43 22.88 -28.20
N ALA A 319 -5.42 22.06 -29.25
CA ALA A 319 -4.61 20.87 -29.41
C ALA A 319 -3.10 21.15 -29.26
N HIS A 320 -2.40 20.21 -28.62
CA HIS A 320 -0.95 20.21 -28.37
C HIS A 320 -0.41 21.34 -27.46
N LYS A 321 -0.65 21.22 -26.15
CA LYS A 321 0.04 22.04 -25.12
C LYS A 321 1.52 21.66 -25.03
N LYS A 322 2.42 22.65 -25.01
CA LYS A 322 3.87 22.44 -24.83
C LYS A 322 4.15 22.05 -23.37
N CYS A 323 5.28 21.38 -23.10
CA CYS A 323 5.67 20.90 -21.75
C CYS A 323 5.67 22.00 -20.65
N ILE A 324 5.78 23.27 -21.03
CA ILE A 324 5.89 24.44 -20.14
C ILE A 324 4.53 25.18 -19.99
N ASP A 325 3.51 24.84 -20.78
CA ASP A 325 2.19 25.48 -20.68
C ASP A 325 1.56 25.17 -19.32
N GLY A 326 1.33 26.21 -18.52
CA GLY A 326 0.81 26.10 -17.15
C GLY A 326 1.86 26.26 -16.06
N TYR A 327 3.13 26.45 -16.39
CA TYR A 327 4.19 26.74 -15.40
C TYR A 327 4.59 28.21 -15.42
N HIS A 328 4.96 28.77 -14.25
CA HIS A 328 5.67 30.05 -14.17
C HIS A 328 7.10 29.83 -13.68
N LYS A 329 8.00 30.69 -14.14
CA LYS A 329 9.38 30.71 -13.67
C LYS A 329 9.40 31.14 -12.21
N GLN A 330 9.84 30.24 -11.34
CA GLN A 330 10.03 30.52 -9.93
C GLN A 330 11.41 31.16 -9.72
N LYS A 331 11.51 32.12 -8.78
CA LYS A 331 12.80 32.68 -8.39
C LYS A 331 13.70 31.56 -7.86
N LEU A 332 14.87 31.40 -8.48
CA LEU A 332 15.85 30.41 -8.08
C LEU A 332 16.49 30.82 -6.74
N VAL A 333 16.49 29.90 -5.78
CA VAL A 333 16.99 30.13 -4.41
C VAL A 333 18.45 29.72 -4.22
N SER A 334 18.97 28.86 -5.11
CA SER A 334 20.34 28.37 -5.15
C SER A 334 20.58 27.70 -6.50
N ASN A 335 21.83 27.69 -6.96
CA ASN A 335 22.23 26.91 -8.14
C ASN A 335 22.52 25.44 -7.77
N ASN A 336 22.58 25.11 -6.48
CA ASN A 336 22.80 23.75 -6.02
C ASN A 336 21.50 22.93 -6.02
N PHE A 337 21.52 21.76 -6.64
CA PHE A 337 20.32 20.92 -6.79
C PHE A 337 19.70 20.51 -5.45
N TYR A 338 20.52 20.11 -4.46
CA TYR A 338 20.01 19.73 -3.14
C TYR A 338 19.25 20.86 -2.46
N ASP A 339 19.76 22.09 -2.55
CA ASP A 339 19.12 23.27 -1.95
C ASP A 339 17.79 23.61 -2.64
N VAL A 340 17.74 23.43 -3.97
CA VAL A 340 16.50 23.59 -4.75
C VAL A 340 15.46 22.55 -4.36
N ILE A 341 15.85 21.28 -4.19
CA ILE A 341 14.92 20.21 -3.75
C ILE A 341 14.44 20.45 -2.31
N TYR A 342 15.35 20.85 -1.42
CA TYR A 342 15.01 21.23 -0.06
C TYR A 342 13.98 22.37 -0.05
N TYR A 343 14.19 23.39 -0.89
CA TYR A 343 13.25 24.50 -1.03
C TYR A 343 11.87 24.04 -1.52
N ILE A 344 11.79 23.23 -2.58
CA ILE A 344 10.52 22.68 -3.09
C ILE A 344 9.77 21.94 -1.97
N ASN A 345 10.48 21.05 -1.27
CA ASN A 345 9.91 20.28 -0.17
C ASN A 345 9.40 21.17 0.97
N CYS A 346 10.15 22.20 1.35
CA CYS A 346 9.75 23.16 2.40
C CYS A 346 8.61 24.07 1.96
N HIS A 347 8.63 24.56 0.72
CA HIS A 347 7.60 25.42 0.14
C HIS A 347 6.24 24.74 0.18
N ASP A 348 6.16 23.50 -0.31
CA ASP A 348 4.88 22.78 -0.41
C ASP A 348 4.47 22.17 0.95
N SER A 349 5.43 21.75 1.78
CA SER A 349 5.13 21.29 3.16
C SER A 349 4.60 22.41 4.06
N ALA A 350 4.98 23.66 3.81
CA ALA A 350 4.44 24.81 4.55
C ALA A 350 2.96 25.06 4.23
N MET A 351 2.51 24.73 3.01
CA MET A 351 1.08 24.78 2.66
C MET A 351 0.26 23.72 3.42
N THR A 352 0.83 22.52 3.62
CA THR A 352 0.23 21.45 4.45
C THR A 352 -0.01 21.87 5.90
N ARG A 353 0.84 22.76 6.45
CA ARG A 353 0.66 23.33 7.80
C ARG A 353 -0.47 24.36 7.85
N ARG A 354 -0.56 25.25 6.85
CA ARG A 354 -1.64 26.26 6.77
C ARG A 354 -3.03 25.65 6.55
N TRP A 355 -3.12 24.49 5.90
CA TRP A 355 -4.40 23.76 5.71
C TRP A 355 -4.85 22.95 6.94
N LYS A 356 -3.96 22.67 7.90
CA LYS A 356 -4.33 22.01 9.16
C LYS A 356 -4.80 22.99 10.23
N GLU A 357 -4.53 24.29 10.07
CA GLU A 357 -5.10 25.34 10.92
C GLU A 357 -6.48 25.71 10.40
N LYS A 358 -7.54 25.20 11.04
CA LYS A 358 -8.92 25.62 10.79
C LYS A 358 -9.01 27.15 10.89
N SER A 359 -9.51 27.78 9.83
CA SER A 359 -9.76 29.21 9.81
C SER A 359 -10.74 29.60 10.92
N ARG A 360 -10.69 30.87 11.34
CA ARG A 360 -11.62 31.40 12.36
C ARG A 360 -13.09 31.22 11.94
N ILE A 361 -13.35 31.24 10.64
CA ILE A 361 -14.68 31.01 10.04
C ILE A 361 -15.10 29.55 10.15
N GLU A 362 -14.22 28.59 9.85
CA GLU A 362 -14.53 27.15 10.01
C GLU A 362 -14.76 26.78 11.48
N LYS A 363 -14.01 27.39 12.40
CA LYS A 363 -14.26 27.24 13.85
C LYS A 363 -15.62 27.82 14.26
N LEU A 364 -16.01 28.96 13.68
CA LEU A 364 -17.33 29.57 13.92
C LEU A 364 -18.46 28.69 13.37
N PHE A 365 -18.31 28.12 12.17
CA PHE A 365 -19.30 27.19 11.60
C PHE A 365 -19.44 25.92 12.45
N GLU A 366 -18.34 25.32 12.91
CA GLU A 366 -18.41 24.19 13.85
C GLU A 366 -19.09 24.56 15.18
N MET A 367 -18.88 25.78 15.69
CA MET A 367 -19.59 26.23 16.90
C MET A 367 -21.09 26.39 16.67
N ILE A 368 -21.51 26.91 15.51
CA ILE A 368 -22.92 27.06 15.13
C ILE A 368 -23.59 25.69 14.95
N ASP A 369 -22.91 24.75 14.27
CA ASP A 369 -23.43 23.41 14.05
C ASP A 369 -23.56 22.63 15.36
N ASN A 370 -22.58 22.74 16.26
CA ASN A 370 -22.67 22.13 17.59
C ASN A 370 -23.79 22.73 18.46
N GLN A 371 -24.03 24.04 18.38
CA GLN A 371 -25.17 24.66 19.05
C GLN A 371 -26.51 24.16 18.49
N ARG A 372 -26.65 24.05 17.17
CA ARG A 372 -27.87 23.50 16.52
C ARG A 372 -28.15 22.06 16.94
N ILE A 373 -27.13 21.23 17.05
CA ILE A 373 -27.25 19.84 17.52
C ILE A 373 -27.68 19.78 18.99
N GLN A 374 -27.27 20.75 19.81
CA GLN A 374 -27.63 20.83 21.22
C GLN A 374 -29.08 21.30 21.43
N TYR A 375 -29.56 22.23 20.59
CA TYR A 375 -30.97 22.66 20.60
C TYR A 375 -31.94 21.64 20.01
N ALA A 376 -31.49 20.73 19.15
CA ALA A 376 -32.31 19.64 18.62
C ALA A 376 -32.45 18.44 19.58
N LYS A 377 -31.77 18.47 20.73
CA LYS A 377 -31.78 17.42 21.78
C LYS A 377 -32.50 17.82 23.06
N ASN A 378 -32.95 19.06 23.15
CA ASN A 378 -33.89 19.57 24.15
C ASN A 378 -35.22 19.86 23.46
#